data_AF-A0A7K4CVW0-F1
#
_entry.id   AF-A0A7K4CVW0-F1
#
_cell.length_a   1.000
_cell.length_b   1.000
_cell.length_c   1.000
_cell.angle_alpha   90.00
_cell.angle_beta   90.00
_cell.angle_gamma   90.00
#
_symmetry.space_group_name_H-M   'P 1'
#
loop_
_entity.id
_entity.type
_entity.pdbx_description
1 polymer ?
#
loop_
_entity_poly.entity_id
_entity_poly.type
_entity_poly.pdbx_seq_one_letter_code
_entity_poly.pdbx_strand_id
1 'polypeptide(L)'
;VIQLRTGMKRAENEGLLERMTRDVQAIAAQSSFHGTAQVTSIEPVAGGVDIKLASKRIGKVIAGQLRKKYCVDIKESFKLVGIEKETGTPTTRLFYAIRLQPFLPGDVLLLPRTSEPCLVLKTTSAMLHLISLVSGKIERAKPEVFTEDSIVFQSGKDRPIEFQVVSLNEADGTMNLMDTATFEERVEAMHPWLGVNTEGVTITGFHFADTIYLFPLDREIHEDDDSPAVADVVEDDAEDVMDDGPLDDESDEPGDDIAGNDGTGDR
;
A
#
# COMPACT_ATOMS: atom_id res chain seq x y z
N VAL A 1 1.41 13.18 -17.64
CA VAL A 1 1.56 14.15 -16.53
C VAL A 1 1.27 13.42 -15.25
N ILE A 2 2.19 13.49 -14.29
CA ILE A 2 1.98 12.99 -12.94
C ILE A 2 1.69 14.19 -12.06
N GLN A 3 0.59 14.16 -11.32
CA GLN A 3 0.17 15.24 -10.44
C GLN A 3 0.24 14.70 -9.02
N LEU A 4 1.32 15.01 -8.31
CA LEU A 4 1.46 14.66 -6.90
C LEU A 4 0.72 15.70 -6.07
N ARG A 5 -0.16 15.26 -5.17
CA ARG A 5 -0.99 16.13 -4.34
C ARG A 5 -1.02 15.63 -2.90
N THR A 6 -1.01 16.57 -1.98
CA THR A 6 -1.25 16.31 -0.56
C THR A 6 -2.70 16.61 -0.26
N GLY A 7 -3.45 15.65 0.30
CA GLY A 7 -4.82 15.89 0.77
C GLY A 7 -4.86 16.95 1.88
N MET A 8 -3.84 16.97 2.74
CA MET A 8 -3.72 17.89 3.88
C MET A 8 -2.42 18.68 3.92
N LYS A 9 -2.43 19.79 4.66
CA LYS A 9 -1.21 20.48 5.10
C LYS A 9 -0.68 19.79 6.36
N ARG A 10 0.23 18.83 6.17
CA ARG A 10 1.09 18.31 7.24
C ARG A 10 2.52 18.79 7.03
N ALA A 11 3.28 18.99 8.09
CA ALA A 11 4.68 19.41 7.97
C ALA A 11 5.50 18.32 7.24
N GLU A 12 5.17 17.06 7.49
CA GLU A 12 5.81 15.89 6.88
C GLU A 12 5.50 15.75 5.39
N ASN A 13 4.42 16.36 4.93
CA ASN A 13 3.95 16.21 3.55
C ASN A 13 4.87 16.89 2.53
N GLU A 14 5.52 17.99 2.89
CA GLU A 14 6.49 18.65 2.01
C GLU A 14 7.70 17.76 1.76
N GLY A 15 8.31 17.25 2.84
CA GLY A 15 9.41 16.28 2.74
C GLY A 15 9.00 14.97 2.04
N LEU A 16 7.74 14.54 2.19
CA LEU A 16 7.22 13.37 1.49
C LEU A 16 7.05 13.63 -0.02
N LEU A 17 6.51 14.78 -0.41
CA LEU A 17 6.40 15.20 -1.81
C LEU A 17 7.77 15.32 -2.48
N GLU A 18 8.76 15.86 -1.78
CA GLU A 18 10.14 15.94 -2.29
C GLU A 18 10.72 14.55 -2.53
N ARG A 19 10.56 13.62 -1.57
CA ARG A 19 10.98 12.22 -1.72
C ARG A 19 10.28 11.54 -2.89
N MET A 20 8.96 11.69 -3.00
CA MET A 20 8.19 11.16 -4.13
C MET A 20 8.67 11.75 -5.46
N THR A 21 8.95 13.06 -5.53
CA THR A 21 9.45 13.73 -6.72
C THR A 21 10.83 13.18 -7.12
N ARG A 22 11.73 12.96 -6.16
CA ARG A 22 13.03 12.33 -6.37
C ARG A 22 12.88 10.90 -6.89
N ASP A 23 11.96 10.13 -6.32
CA ASP A 23 11.66 8.77 -6.79
C ASP A 23 11.13 8.79 -8.22
N VAL A 24 10.23 9.71 -8.57
CA VAL A 24 9.74 9.86 -9.96
C VAL A 24 10.91 10.09 -10.93
N GLN A 25 11.85 10.97 -10.57
CA GLN A 25 13.03 11.23 -11.39
C GLN A 25 13.93 9.99 -11.50
N ALA A 26 14.17 9.30 -10.38
CA ALA A 26 14.99 8.09 -10.35
C ALA A 26 14.40 6.97 -11.21
N ILE A 27 13.09 6.72 -11.09
CA ILE A 27 12.37 5.70 -11.87
C ILE A 27 12.40 6.05 -13.35
N ALA A 28 12.18 7.33 -13.69
CA ALA A 28 12.27 7.79 -15.08
C ALA A 28 13.68 7.58 -15.66
N ALA A 29 14.72 7.91 -14.91
CA ALA A 29 16.12 7.77 -15.34
C ALA A 29 16.56 6.30 -15.47
N GLN A 30 16.13 5.43 -14.56
CA GLN A 30 16.45 3.99 -14.57
C GLN A 30 15.68 3.24 -15.65
N SER A 31 14.53 3.76 -16.07
CA SER A 31 13.74 3.14 -17.13
C SER A 31 14.45 3.33 -18.46
N SER A 32 15.20 2.30 -18.86
CA SER A 32 15.93 2.14 -20.12
C SER A 32 15.02 2.04 -21.36
N PHE A 33 13.87 2.72 -21.34
CA PHE A 33 12.99 2.91 -22.50
C PHE A 33 13.67 3.90 -23.46
N HIS A 34 14.77 3.46 -24.09
CA HIS A 34 15.51 4.10 -25.19
C HIS A 34 15.32 5.63 -25.27
N GLY A 35 15.91 6.40 -24.35
CA GLY A 35 15.95 7.87 -24.42
C GLY A 35 14.61 8.62 -24.39
N THR A 36 13.46 7.94 -24.27
CA THR A 36 12.11 8.55 -24.33
C THR A 36 11.43 8.67 -22.98
N ALA A 37 12.00 8.07 -21.93
CA ALA A 37 11.51 8.14 -20.55
C ALA A 37 12.16 9.32 -19.80
N GLN A 38 12.00 10.55 -20.30
CA GLN A 38 12.56 11.74 -19.65
C GLN A 38 11.48 12.58 -18.98
N VAL A 39 11.82 13.11 -17.80
CA VAL A 39 11.07 14.19 -17.16
C VAL A 39 11.35 15.47 -17.94
N THR A 40 10.30 16.09 -18.47
CA THR A 40 10.42 17.29 -19.31
C THR A 40 10.25 18.58 -18.53
N SER A 41 9.47 18.54 -17.44
CA SER A 41 9.27 19.68 -16.56
C SER A 41 8.79 19.21 -15.19
N ILE A 42 9.15 19.97 -14.15
CA ILE A 42 8.65 19.84 -12.78
C ILE A 42 8.15 21.22 -12.37
N GLU A 43 6.86 21.32 -12.10
CA GLU A 43 6.16 22.57 -11.79
C GLU A 43 5.54 22.44 -10.40
N PRO A 44 6.09 23.13 -9.37
CA PRO A 44 5.44 23.24 -8.08
C PRO A 44 4.08 23.92 -8.23
N VAL A 45 3.07 23.40 -7.54
CA VAL A 45 1.71 23.96 -7.52
C VAL A 45 1.20 24.01 -6.08
N ALA A 46 0.15 24.79 -5.83
CA ALA A 46 -0.47 24.83 -4.51
C ALA A 46 -0.90 23.40 -4.08
N GLY A 47 -0.33 22.91 -2.98
CA GLY A 47 -0.62 21.59 -2.43
C GLY A 47 -0.02 20.41 -3.22
N GLY A 48 1.04 20.63 -4.01
CA GLY A 48 1.69 19.53 -4.72
C GLY A 48 2.68 19.90 -5.80
N VAL A 49 2.93 18.96 -6.71
CA VAL A 49 3.88 19.10 -7.82
C VAL A 49 3.32 18.44 -9.08
N ASP A 50 3.43 19.11 -10.22
CA ASP A 50 3.13 18.56 -11.54
C ASP A 50 4.41 18.19 -12.28
N ILE A 51 4.50 16.93 -12.70
CA ILE A 51 5.66 16.37 -13.39
C ILE A 51 5.23 15.95 -14.79
N LYS A 52 5.85 16.57 -15.80
CA LYS A 52 5.63 16.26 -17.22
C LYS A 52 6.63 15.21 -17.68
N LEU A 53 6.14 14.24 -18.42
CA LEU A 53 6.90 13.09 -18.93
C LEU A 53 6.75 13.02 -20.43
N ALA A 54 7.82 12.65 -21.13
CA ALA A 54 7.81 12.48 -22.59
C ALA A 54 7.04 11.24 -23.06
N SER A 55 6.90 10.21 -22.22
CA SER A 55 6.23 8.95 -22.56
C SER A 55 5.01 8.66 -21.67
N LYS A 56 3.96 8.06 -22.26
CA LYS A 56 2.76 7.61 -21.54
C LYS A 56 3.00 6.33 -20.74
N ARG A 57 3.83 5.42 -21.28
CA ARG A 57 4.09 4.09 -20.70
C ARG A 57 4.77 4.20 -19.33
N ILE A 58 5.76 5.08 -19.22
CA ILE A 58 6.49 5.32 -17.98
C ILE A 58 5.59 5.91 -16.87
N GLY A 59 4.58 6.70 -17.24
CA GLY A 59 3.63 7.26 -16.28
C GLY A 59 2.89 6.19 -15.48
N LYS A 60 2.46 5.09 -16.13
CA LYS A 60 1.79 3.97 -15.48
C LYS A 60 2.71 3.24 -14.51
N VAL A 61 3.96 3.02 -14.91
CA VAL A 61 4.98 2.35 -14.09
C VAL A 61 5.27 3.17 -12.83
N ILE A 62 5.53 4.47 -12.99
CA ILE A 62 5.77 5.37 -11.85
C ILE A 62 4.57 5.38 -10.92
N ALA A 63 3.35 5.55 -11.44
CA ALA A 63 2.13 5.52 -10.66
C ALA A 63 2.03 4.21 -9.83
N GLY A 64 2.22 3.05 -10.46
CA GLY A 64 2.20 1.76 -9.77
C GLY A 64 3.27 1.62 -8.68
N GLN A 65 4.48 2.11 -8.90
CA GLN A 65 5.55 2.07 -7.90
C GLN A 65 5.28 3.01 -6.71
N LEU A 66 4.82 4.24 -6.99
CA LEU A 66 4.43 5.17 -5.94
C LEU A 66 3.26 4.63 -5.11
N ARG A 67 2.29 3.97 -5.74
CA ARG A 67 1.18 3.30 -5.04
C ARG A 67 1.71 2.32 -3.99
N LYS A 68 2.65 1.46 -4.39
CA LYS A 68 3.24 0.43 -3.52
C LYS A 68 4.05 1.02 -2.37
N LYS A 69 4.82 2.08 -2.64
CA LYS A 69 5.75 2.66 -1.68
C LYS A 69 5.11 3.62 -0.68
N TYR A 70 4.12 4.40 -1.12
CA TYR A 70 3.61 5.56 -0.37
C TYR A 70 2.12 5.45 0.00
N CYS A 71 1.45 4.33 -0.30
CA CYS A 71 0.03 4.15 -0.04
C CYS A 71 -0.80 5.35 -0.55
N VAL A 72 -0.67 5.65 -1.84
CA VAL A 72 -1.33 6.79 -2.49
C VAL A 72 -2.57 6.36 -3.28
N ASP A 73 -3.55 7.24 -3.33
CA ASP A 73 -4.67 7.13 -4.27
C ASP A 73 -4.25 7.60 -5.65
N ILE A 74 -4.67 6.85 -6.68
CA ILE A 74 -4.31 7.15 -8.06
C ILE A 74 -5.57 7.20 -8.90
N LYS A 75 -5.81 8.36 -9.52
CA LYS A 75 -6.86 8.55 -10.52
C LYS A 75 -6.23 8.80 -11.88
N GLU A 76 -6.48 7.89 -12.81
CA GLU A 76 -6.07 8.02 -14.21
C GLU A 76 -7.15 8.77 -15.02
N SER A 77 -6.73 9.70 -15.88
CA SER A 77 -7.61 10.37 -16.83
C SER A 77 -6.85 10.77 -18.09
N PHE A 78 -7.55 10.90 -19.21
CA PHE A 78 -6.94 11.29 -20.48
C PHE A 78 -7.70 12.44 -21.14
N LYS A 79 -6.99 13.22 -21.97
CA LYS A 79 -7.54 14.29 -22.79
C LYS A 79 -7.11 14.11 -24.23
N LEU A 80 -8.05 14.22 -25.18
CA LEU A 80 -7.73 14.29 -26.60
C LEU A 80 -7.14 15.67 -26.92
N VAL A 81 -5.96 15.69 -27.55
CA VAL A 81 -5.24 16.93 -27.92
C VAL A 81 -5.41 17.23 -29.40
N GLY A 82 -5.51 16.21 -30.23
CA GLY A 82 -5.73 16.35 -31.66
C GLY A 82 -5.78 14.99 -32.34
N ILE A 83 -5.95 15.01 -33.65
CA ILE A 83 -5.89 13.84 -34.51
C ILE A 83 -4.75 14.09 -35.48
N GLU A 84 -3.84 13.12 -35.58
CA GLU A 84 -2.73 13.20 -36.52
C GLU A 84 -3.29 13.11 -37.95
N LYS A 85 -3.04 14.14 -38.76
CA LYS A 85 -3.68 14.29 -40.07
C LYS A 85 -3.29 13.18 -41.06
N GLU A 86 -2.09 12.63 -40.92
CA GLU A 86 -1.55 11.62 -41.83
C GLU A 86 -2.01 10.20 -41.49
N THR A 87 -2.10 9.87 -40.19
CA THR A 87 -2.42 8.51 -39.73
C THR A 87 -3.86 8.37 -39.24
N GLY A 88 -4.58 9.48 -39.02
CA GLY A 88 -5.87 9.49 -38.35
C GLY A 88 -5.80 9.13 -36.86
N THR A 89 -4.61 8.98 -36.28
CA THR A 89 -4.44 8.49 -34.91
C THR A 89 -4.74 9.60 -33.89
N PRO A 90 -5.56 9.33 -32.86
CA PRO A 90 -5.83 10.31 -31.81
C PRO A 90 -4.60 10.54 -30.93
N THR A 91 -4.11 11.77 -30.92
CA THR A 91 -3.06 12.21 -30.01
C THR A 91 -3.69 12.57 -28.66
N THR A 92 -3.49 11.71 -27.66
CA THR A 92 -4.00 11.93 -26.30
C THR A 92 -2.91 12.37 -25.32
N ARG A 93 -3.29 13.08 -24.26
CA ARG A 93 -2.45 13.37 -23.09
C ARG A 93 -3.02 12.64 -21.87
N LEU A 94 -2.16 11.94 -21.16
CA LEU A 94 -2.53 11.12 -19.99
C LEU A 94 -2.14 11.83 -18.69
N PHE A 95 -3.02 11.78 -17.70
CA PHE A 95 -2.87 12.38 -16.38
C PHE A 95 -3.03 11.30 -15.31
N TYR A 96 -2.09 11.26 -14.37
CA TYR A 96 -2.15 10.46 -13.16
C TYR A 96 -2.21 11.40 -11.97
N ALA A 97 -3.39 11.56 -11.38
CA ALA A 97 -3.57 12.31 -10.15
C ALA A 97 -3.28 11.40 -8.97
N ILE A 98 -2.15 11.63 -8.32
CA ILE A 98 -1.63 10.84 -7.20
C ILE A 98 -1.83 11.65 -5.92
N ARG A 99 -2.69 11.16 -5.03
CA ARG A 99 -3.02 11.82 -3.76
C ARG A 99 -2.49 11.02 -2.60
N LEU A 100 -1.79 11.69 -1.69
CA LEU A 100 -1.44 11.12 -0.40
C LEU A 100 -2.70 10.94 0.45
N GLN A 101 -2.77 9.80 1.13
CA GLN A 101 -3.79 9.53 2.13
C GLN A 101 -3.66 10.50 3.31
N PRO A 102 -4.76 10.75 4.04
CA PRO A 102 -4.76 11.71 5.14
C PRO A 102 -3.98 11.22 6.36
N PHE A 103 -3.67 9.93 6.46
CA PHE A 103 -3.01 9.32 7.60
C PHE A 103 -1.67 8.68 7.22
N LEU A 104 -0.80 8.55 8.20
CA LEU A 104 0.53 7.95 8.11
C LEU A 104 0.73 6.92 9.23
N PRO A 105 1.71 6.00 9.10
CA PRO A 105 2.16 5.18 10.22
C PRO A 105 2.48 6.04 11.45
N GLY A 106 2.00 5.61 12.61
CA GLY A 106 2.09 6.32 13.88
C GLY A 106 0.87 7.18 14.22
N ASP A 107 -0.03 7.45 13.27
CA ASP A 107 -1.31 8.11 13.57
C ASP A 107 -2.27 7.15 14.28
N VAL A 108 -3.25 7.69 15.00
CA VAL A 108 -4.35 6.91 15.58
C VAL A 108 -5.66 7.30 14.90
N LEU A 109 -6.37 6.28 14.42
CA LEU A 109 -7.63 6.41 13.69
C LEU A 109 -8.76 5.76 14.47
N LEU A 110 -9.96 6.34 14.42
CA LEU A 110 -11.17 5.66 14.88
C LEU A 110 -11.62 4.66 13.84
N LEU A 111 -11.74 3.39 14.24
CA LEU A 111 -12.27 2.36 13.37
C LEU A 111 -13.77 2.60 13.15
N PRO A 112 -14.26 2.81 11.91
CA PRO A 112 -15.65 3.26 11.69
C PRO A 112 -16.73 2.31 12.22
N ARG A 113 -16.42 1.01 12.39
CA ARG A 113 -17.37 -0.02 12.83
C ARG A 113 -17.52 -0.09 14.35
N THR A 114 -16.46 0.18 15.09
CA THR A 114 -16.41 0.02 16.56
C THR A 114 -16.19 1.35 17.28
N SER A 115 -15.79 2.40 16.56
CA SER A 115 -15.29 3.66 17.13
C SER A 115 -14.13 3.48 18.10
N GLU A 116 -13.38 2.38 17.99
CA GLU A 116 -12.18 2.17 18.79
C GLU A 116 -10.99 2.90 18.18
N PRO A 117 -10.12 3.50 19.01
CA PRO A 117 -8.87 4.08 18.55
C PRO A 117 -7.88 2.98 18.19
N CYS A 118 -7.41 3.01 16.94
CA CYS A 118 -6.44 2.07 16.42
C CYS A 118 -5.19 2.80 15.90
N LEU A 119 -4.02 2.35 16.33
CA LEU A 119 -2.74 2.88 15.86
C LEU A 119 -2.39 2.32 14.49
N VAL A 120 -2.01 3.18 13.55
CA VAL A 120 -1.54 2.79 12.22
C VAL A 120 -0.11 2.28 12.32
N LEU A 121 0.08 0.96 12.14
CA LEU A 121 1.41 0.35 12.17
C LEU A 121 2.07 0.40 10.78
N LYS A 122 1.31 0.01 9.75
CA LYS A 122 1.81 -0.10 8.37
C LYS A 122 0.71 0.23 7.38
N THR A 123 1.08 0.94 6.32
CA THR A 123 0.18 1.32 5.24
C THR A 123 0.60 0.61 3.96
N THR A 124 -0.30 -0.16 3.34
CA THR A 124 -0.10 -0.70 1.99
C THR A 124 -1.14 -0.11 1.04
N SER A 125 -0.90 -0.20 -0.27
CA SER A 125 -1.84 0.30 -1.28
C SER A 125 -3.25 -0.33 -1.28
N ALA A 126 -3.45 -1.39 -0.51
CA ALA A 126 -4.70 -2.16 -0.47
C ALA A 126 -5.29 -2.25 0.95
N MET A 127 -4.44 -2.19 1.99
CA MET A 127 -4.84 -2.41 3.37
C MET A 127 -3.97 -1.60 4.33
N LEU A 128 -4.61 -1.07 5.37
CA LEU A 128 -3.96 -0.59 6.59
C LEU A 128 -3.86 -1.74 7.58
N HIS A 129 -2.68 -1.88 8.17
CA HIS A 129 -2.46 -2.72 9.34
C HIS A 129 -2.50 -1.83 10.56
N LEU A 130 -3.48 -2.09 11.41
CA LEU A 130 -3.79 -1.30 12.60
C LEU A 130 -3.69 -2.19 13.83
N ILE A 131 -3.47 -1.62 15.00
CA ILE A 131 -3.65 -2.30 16.28
C ILE A 131 -4.67 -1.53 17.12
N SER A 132 -5.70 -2.22 17.62
CA SER A 132 -6.67 -1.63 18.56
C SER A 132 -5.94 -1.30 19.86
N LEU A 133 -5.98 -0.04 20.31
CA LEU A 133 -5.35 0.39 21.55
C LEU A 133 -6.17 0.01 22.80
N VAL A 134 -7.36 -0.58 22.59
CA VAL A 134 -8.19 -1.15 23.66
C VAL A 134 -7.84 -2.62 23.86
N SER A 135 -7.81 -3.40 22.76
CA SER A 135 -7.74 -4.86 22.82
C SER A 135 -6.39 -5.44 22.43
N GLY A 136 -5.52 -4.67 21.78
CA GLY A 136 -4.27 -5.15 21.19
C GLY A 136 -4.43 -5.99 19.94
N LYS A 137 -5.66 -6.17 19.44
CA LYS A 137 -5.91 -6.97 18.24
C LYS A 137 -5.41 -6.24 17.00
N ILE A 138 -4.78 -7.00 16.11
CA ILE A 138 -4.41 -6.50 14.78
C ILE A 138 -5.68 -6.43 13.93
N GLU A 139 -5.98 -5.22 13.47
CA GLU A 139 -7.11 -4.91 12.61
C GLU A 139 -6.61 -4.61 11.19
N ARG A 140 -7.37 -5.07 10.20
CA ARG A 140 -7.07 -4.85 8.78
C ARG A 140 -8.24 -4.09 8.17
N ALA A 141 -7.95 -2.91 7.62
CA ALA A 141 -8.98 -2.06 7.05
C ALA A 141 -8.53 -1.42 5.74
N LYS A 142 -9.49 -1.19 4.85
CA LYS A 142 -9.25 -0.51 3.57
C LYS A 142 -8.96 0.97 3.81
N PRO A 143 -7.93 1.59 3.21
CA PRO A 143 -7.62 3.00 3.40
C PRO A 143 -8.82 3.94 3.14
N GLU A 144 -9.67 3.59 2.18
CA GLU A 144 -10.77 4.43 1.70
C GLU A 144 -11.92 4.61 2.72
N VAL A 145 -11.97 3.81 3.79
CA VAL A 145 -13.00 3.97 4.83
C VAL A 145 -12.66 5.06 5.84
N PHE A 146 -11.43 5.57 5.82
CA PHE A 146 -10.95 6.59 6.74
C PHE A 146 -10.86 7.94 6.06
N THR A 147 -11.29 8.97 6.77
CA THR A 147 -11.20 10.37 6.37
C THR A 147 -10.33 11.14 7.35
N GLU A 148 -10.16 12.43 7.12
CA GLU A 148 -9.45 13.33 8.04
C GLU A 148 -10.11 13.33 9.43
N ASP A 149 -11.45 13.30 9.48
CA ASP A 149 -12.23 13.24 10.72
C ASP A 149 -12.05 11.93 11.50
N SER A 150 -11.48 10.91 10.86
CA SER A 150 -11.15 9.66 11.55
C SER A 150 -9.91 9.77 12.44
N ILE A 151 -9.08 10.80 12.26
CA ILE A 151 -7.81 10.95 12.98
C ILE A 151 -8.06 11.56 14.36
N VAL A 152 -7.68 10.82 15.40
CA VAL A 152 -7.78 11.26 16.81
C VAL A 152 -6.43 11.56 17.45
N PHE A 153 -5.35 11.12 16.82
CA PHE A 153 -3.99 11.51 17.15
C PHE A 153 -3.16 11.53 15.86
N GLN A 154 -2.51 12.65 15.60
CA GLN A 154 -1.64 12.83 14.45
C GLN A 154 -0.18 12.84 14.89
N SER A 155 0.57 11.83 14.42
CA SER A 155 2.02 11.75 14.63
C SER A 155 2.72 12.97 14.04
N GLY A 156 3.65 13.55 14.79
CA GLY A 156 4.42 14.75 14.42
C GLY A 156 3.73 16.09 14.69
N LYS A 157 2.40 16.10 14.83
CA LYS A 157 1.64 17.30 15.22
C LYS A 157 1.26 17.26 16.70
N ASP A 158 0.68 16.15 17.13
CA ASP A 158 0.22 15.98 18.50
C ASP A 158 1.36 15.43 19.35
N ARG A 159 1.55 16.01 20.54
CA ARG A 159 2.61 15.59 21.46
C ARG A 159 2.12 14.39 22.27
N PRO A 160 2.78 13.23 22.19
CA PRO A 160 2.44 12.12 23.06
C PRO A 160 2.78 12.47 24.51
N ILE A 161 2.03 11.89 25.43
CA ILE A 161 2.29 11.94 26.87
C ILE A 161 3.26 10.82 27.19
N GLU A 162 4.27 11.13 27.98
CA GLU A 162 5.29 10.18 28.40
C GLU A 162 5.00 9.72 29.83
N PHE A 163 5.01 8.42 30.04
CA PHE A 163 4.80 7.79 31.33
C PHE A 163 6.01 6.91 31.65
N GLN A 164 6.52 7.02 32.86
CA GLN A 164 7.49 6.07 33.39
C GLN A 164 6.75 4.93 34.08
N VAL A 165 7.09 3.69 33.74
CA VAL A 165 6.61 2.50 34.44
C VAL A 165 7.32 2.42 35.78
N VAL A 166 6.60 2.65 36.88
CA VAL A 166 7.16 2.67 38.23
C VAL A 166 7.22 1.27 38.82
N SER A 167 6.14 0.50 38.68
CA SER A 167 6.07 -0.88 39.17
C SER A 167 5.14 -1.76 38.34
N LEU A 168 5.44 -3.05 38.29
CA LEU A 168 4.62 -4.07 37.62
C LEU A 168 3.99 -5.02 38.65
N ASN A 169 2.66 -5.11 38.66
CA ASN A 169 1.92 -5.99 39.56
C ASN A 169 1.38 -7.18 38.76
N GLU A 170 2.19 -8.24 38.65
CA GLU A 170 1.83 -9.44 37.86
C GLU A 170 0.58 -10.17 38.39
N ALA A 171 0.35 -10.15 39.70
CA ALA A 171 -0.79 -10.84 40.32
C ALA A 171 -2.15 -10.24 39.90
N ASP A 172 -2.21 -8.90 39.79
CA ASP A 172 -3.41 -8.17 39.44
C ASP A 172 -3.47 -7.81 37.95
N GLY A 173 -2.38 -8.05 37.21
CA GLY A 173 -2.25 -7.69 35.81
C GLY A 173 -2.29 -6.17 35.59
N THR A 174 -1.75 -5.39 36.53
CA THR A 174 -1.73 -3.91 36.47
C THR A 174 -0.31 -3.37 36.52
N MET A 175 -0.12 -2.15 36.04
CA MET A 175 1.13 -1.40 36.16
C MET A 175 0.86 -0.01 36.72
N ASN A 176 1.80 0.48 37.53
CA ASN A 176 1.80 1.85 38.00
C ASN A 176 2.62 2.71 37.05
N LEU A 177 2.01 3.77 36.56
CA LEU A 177 2.58 4.74 35.65
C LEU A 177 2.71 6.09 36.34
N MET A 178 3.80 6.80 36.07
CA MET A 178 3.98 8.18 36.49
C MET A 178 4.12 9.05 35.25
N ASP A 179 3.24 10.04 35.09
CA ASP A 179 3.37 11.06 34.05
C ASP A 179 4.67 11.85 34.28
N THR A 180 5.55 11.90 33.29
CA THR A 180 6.88 12.53 33.44
C THR A 180 6.82 14.06 33.49
N ALA A 181 5.71 14.67 33.06
CA ALA A 181 5.51 16.10 33.08
C ALA A 181 4.80 16.57 34.35
N THR A 182 3.81 15.81 34.82
CA THR A 182 2.97 16.20 35.98
C THR A 182 3.35 15.50 37.28
N PHE A 183 4.10 14.40 37.20
CA PHE A 183 4.39 13.49 38.32
C PHE A 183 3.13 12.88 38.96
N GLU A 184 1.99 12.90 38.26
CA GLU A 184 0.79 12.19 38.70
C GLU A 184 0.96 10.68 38.50
N GLU A 185 0.64 9.92 39.54
CA GLU A 185 0.60 8.46 39.49
C GLU A 185 -0.76 7.96 38.99
N ARG A 186 -0.73 6.90 38.19
CA ARG A 186 -1.90 6.21 37.66
C ARG A 186 -1.69 4.70 37.67
N VAL A 187 -2.79 3.96 37.78
CA VAL A 187 -2.79 2.50 37.69
C VAL A 187 -3.51 2.12 36.40
N GLU A 188 -2.83 1.38 35.54
CA GLU A 188 -3.36 0.93 34.25
C GLU A 188 -3.25 -0.59 34.12
N ALA A 189 -4.07 -1.19 33.26
CA ALA A 189 -3.97 -2.61 32.97
C ALA A 189 -2.67 -2.91 32.21
N MET A 190 -1.94 -3.93 32.67
CA MET A 190 -0.72 -4.41 32.02
C MET A 190 -1.10 -5.35 30.87
N HIS A 191 -1.34 -4.77 29.70
CA HIS A 191 -1.65 -5.54 28.51
C HIS A 191 -0.38 -6.12 27.86
N PRO A 192 -0.34 -7.43 27.50
CA PRO A 192 0.83 -8.05 26.89
C PRO A 192 1.30 -7.38 25.60
N TRP A 193 0.35 -6.89 24.79
CA TRP A 193 0.63 -6.22 23.51
C TRP A 193 1.34 -4.88 23.66
N LEU A 194 1.41 -4.30 24.86
CA LEU A 194 2.19 -3.09 25.12
C LEU A 194 3.70 -3.37 25.10
N GLY A 195 4.12 -4.63 25.29
CA GLY A 195 5.52 -5.02 25.34
C GLY A 195 6.26 -4.55 26.60
N VAL A 196 5.55 -4.08 27.61
CA VAL A 196 6.14 -3.67 28.90
C VAL A 196 6.41 -4.91 29.74
N ASN A 197 7.67 -5.18 30.01
CA ASN A 197 8.12 -6.34 30.80
C ASN A 197 9.09 -5.98 31.94
N THR A 198 9.49 -4.71 32.04
CA THR A 198 10.46 -4.24 33.02
C THR A 198 10.06 -2.86 33.54
N GLU A 199 10.33 -2.62 34.82
CA GLU A 199 10.17 -1.33 35.48
C GLU A 199 11.21 -0.31 34.98
N GLY A 200 10.91 0.98 35.11
CA GLY A 200 11.76 2.09 34.70
C GLY A 200 11.70 2.43 33.21
N VAL A 201 11.00 1.64 32.39
CA VAL A 201 10.80 1.91 30.96
C VAL A 201 9.83 3.07 30.77
N THR A 202 10.07 3.89 29.75
CA THR A 202 9.15 4.94 29.33
C THR A 202 8.20 4.42 28.26
N ILE A 203 6.90 4.54 28.51
CA ILE A 203 5.83 4.29 27.55
C ILE A 203 5.17 5.60 27.15
N THR A 204 4.62 5.66 25.95
CA THR A 204 3.93 6.86 25.45
C THR A 204 2.45 6.59 25.23
N GLY A 205 1.64 7.63 25.29
CA GLY A 205 0.21 7.54 25.02
C GLY A 205 -0.41 8.88 24.66
N PHE A 206 -1.74 8.91 24.58
CA PHE A 206 -2.49 10.14 24.35
C PHE A 206 -3.86 10.07 25.04
N HIS A 207 -4.45 11.24 25.29
CA HIS A 207 -5.81 11.36 25.80
C HIS A 207 -6.83 11.37 24.68
N PHE A 208 -7.88 10.57 24.81
CA PHE A 208 -9.06 10.62 23.96
C PHE A 208 -10.30 10.22 24.75
N ALA A 209 -11.37 11.02 24.66
CA ALA A 209 -12.64 10.80 25.36
C ALA A 209 -12.44 10.46 26.87
N ASP A 210 -11.67 11.30 27.56
CA ASP A 210 -11.32 11.18 29.00
C ASP A 210 -10.55 9.91 29.40
N THR A 211 -10.11 9.11 28.41
CA THR A 211 -9.35 7.89 28.61
C THR A 211 -7.92 8.07 28.08
N ILE A 212 -6.94 7.44 28.72
CA ILE A 212 -5.56 7.38 28.21
C ILE A 212 -5.43 6.11 27.37
N TYR A 213 -4.91 6.27 26.16
CA TYR A 213 -4.53 5.14 25.32
C TYR A 213 -3.01 5.08 25.22
N LEU A 214 -2.44 3.94 25.57
CA LEU A 214 -1.01 3.70 25.55
C LEU A 214 -0.60 3.10 24.20
N PHE A 215 0.54 3.54 23.69
CA PHE A 215 1.16 3.00 22.49
C PHE A 215 2.05 1.81 22.86
N PRO A 216 2.06 0.75 22.03
CA PRO A 216 2.98 -0.35 22.26
C PRO A 216 4.43 0.12 22.10
N LEU A 217 5.32 -0.44 22.93
CA LEU A 217 6.77 -0.19 22.85
C LEU A 217 7.35 -0.76 21.57
N ASP A 218 6.90 -1.96 21.20
CA ASP A 218 7.18 -2.56 19.90
C ASP A 218 6.07 -2.17 18.91
N ARG A 219 6.45 -1.44 17.86
CA ARG A 219 5.54 -1.01 16.79
C ARG A 219 5.74 -1.85 15.53
N GLU A 220 6.55 -2.90 15.61
CA GLU A 220 6.73 -3.84 14.51
C GLU A 220 5.58 -4.84 14.47
N ILE A 221 5.14 -5.15 13.25
CA ILE A 221 4.19 -6.23 13.04
C ILE A 221 5.04 -7.50 12.89
N HIS A 222 5.04 -8.36 13.90
CA HIS A 222 5.49 -9.73 13.71
C HIS A 222 4.45 -10.43 12.84
N GLU A 223 4.82 -10.82 11.61
CA GLU A 223 3.94 -11.48 10.64
C GLU A 223 3.67 -12.95 11.01
N ASP A 224 3.47 -13.23 12.31
CA ASP A 224 3.23 -14.56 12.86
C ASP A 224 1.77 -14.69 13.32
N ASP A 225 0.84 -14.70 12.35
CA ASP A 225 -0.42 -15.46 12.37
C ASP A 225 -1.33 -14.99 11.21
N ASP A 226 -1.97 -15.95 10.54
CA ASP A 226 -2.84 -15.80 9.36
C ASP A 226 -2.15 -15.50 8.02
N SER A 227 -1.29 -16.43 7.60
CA SER A 227 -1.36 -16.87 6.20
C SER A 227 -2.76 -17.46 5.98
N PRO A 228 -3.60 -16.95 5.05
CA PRO A 228 -4.80 -17.68 4.70
C PRO A 228 -4.35 -19.05 4.18
N ALA A 229 -4.80 -20.11 4.85
CA ALA A 229 -4.77 -21.44 4.28
C ALA A 229 -5.30 -21.31 2.85
N VAL A 230 -4.42 -21.56 1.87
CA VAL A 230 -4.84 -21.76 0.50
C VAL A 230 -5.90 -22.86 0.56
N ALA A 231 -7.15 -22.45 0.35
CA ALA A 231 -8.23 -23.39 0.10
C ALA A 231 -7.85 -24.06 -1.22
N ASP A 232 -7.27 -25.26 -1.12
CA ASP A 232 -7.09 -26.12 -2.27
C ASP A 232 -8.47 -26.34 -2.88
N VAL A 233 -8.61 -25.75 -4.06
CA VAL A 233 -9.73 -25.93 -4.95
C VAL A 233 -9.75 -27.40 -5.31
N VAL A 234 -10.92 -28.00 -5.08
CA VAL A 234 -11.31 -29.32 -5.52
C VAL A 234 -11.06 -29.42 -7.03
N GLU A 235 -10.08 -30.22 -7.44
CA GLU A 235 -10.02 -30.78 -8.80
C GLU A 235 -10.53 -32.22 -8.68
N ASP A 236 -11.82 -32.37 -9.00
CA ASP A 236 -12.49 -33.64 -9.24
C ASP A 236 -12.29 -34.00 -10.73
N ASP A 237 -11.96 -35.27 -10.95
CA ASP A 237 -12.20 -36.08 -12.15
C ASP A 237 -11.59 -35.68 -13.50
N ALA A 238 -10.55 -36.42 -13.88
CA ALA A 238 -10.58 -37.23 -15.11
C ALA A 238 -9.53 -38.35 -15.03
N GLU A 239 -9.97 -39.56 -14.67
CA GLU A 239 -9.27 -40.78 -15.05
C GLU A 239 -9.31 -40.91 -16.57
N ASP A 240 -8.15 -41.08 -17.22
CA ASP A 240 -8.12 -41.71 -18.52
C ASP A 240 -6.87 -42.58 -18.68
N VAL A 241 -7.13 -43.77 -19.19
CA VAL A 241 -6.36 -45.02 -19.11
C VAL A 241 -5.16 -44.96 -20.06
N MET A 242 -3.94 -45.20 -19.56
CA MET A 242 -2.79 -45.53 -20.42
C MET A 242 -2.60 -47.05 -20.48
N ASP A 243 -2.97 -47.61 -21.63
CA ASP A 243 -2.66 -48.97 -22.07
C ASP A 243 -1.41 -48.91 -22.97
N ASP A 244 -0.26 -49.34 -22.43
CA ASP A 244 1.02 -49.45 -23.14
C ASP A 244 1.08 -50.80 -23.88
N GLY A 245 0.87 -50.77 -25.20
CA GLY A 245 1.20 -51.87 -26.11
C GLY A 245 2.26 -51.42 -27.13
N PRO A 246 3.40 -52.11 -27.27
CA PRO A 246 4.40 -51.78 -28.29
C PRO A 246 4.11 -52.54 -29.58
N LEU A 247 4.23 -51.87 -30.73
CA LEU A 247 4.39 -52.53 -32.03
C LEU A 247 5.50 -51.85 -32.82
N ASP A 248 6.59 -52.61 -32.96
CA ASP A 248 7.57 -52.52 -34.03
C ASP A 248 6.89 -52.84 -35.38
N ASP A 249 7.24 -52.10 -36.43
CA ASP A 249 7.56 -52.58 -37.80
C ASP A 249 7.87 -51.33 -38.65
N GLU A 250 9.07 -51.22 -39.25
CA GLU A 250 9.34 -51.58 -40.66
C GLU A 250 8.27 -51.03 -41.61
N SER A 251 8.53 -50.26 -42.66
CA SER A 251 9.66 -50.19 -43.58
C SER A 251 9.29 -49.18 -44.68
N ASP A 252 10.31 -48.80 -45.45
CA ASP A 252 10.25 -48.42 -46.87
C ASP A 252 9.68 -47.06 -47.32
N GLU A 253 10.64 -46.29 -47.85
CA GLU A 253 10.55 -45.17 -48.79
C GLU A 253 9.90 -45.58 -50.15
N PRO A 254 10.08 -44.80 -51.24
CA PRO A 254 9.54 -43.49 -51.56
C PRO A 254 8.70 -43.56 -52.86
N GLY A 255 8.04 -42.48 -53.26
CA GLY A 255 7.32 -42.47 -54.54
C GLY A 255 6.76 -41.11 -54.94
N ASP A 256 7.61 -40.36 -55.62
CA ASP A 256 7.36 -39.71 -56.91
C ASP A 256 5.91 -39.35 -57.32
N ASP A 257 5.79 -38.07 -57.67
CA ASP A 257 5.32 -37.58 -58.97
C ASP A 257 3.85 -37.26 -59.27
N ILE A 258 3.76 -36.13 -60.01
CA ILE A 258 2.80 -35.74 -61.06
C ILE A 258 1.46 -35.10 -60.64
N ALA A 259 1.50 -33.76 -60.70
CA ALA A 259 0.76 -32.86 -61.60
C ALA A 259 -0.68 -33.18 -62.07
N GLY A 260 -1.45 -32.08 -62.11
CA GLY A 260 -2.64 -31.90 -62.95
C GLY A 260 -3.95 -32.24 -62.24
N ASN A 261 -5.07 -31.59 -62.49
CA ASN A 261 -5.41 -30.54 -63.43
C ASN A 261 -6.83 -30.07 -63.05
N ASP A 262 -7.15 -28.83 -63.43
CA ASP A 262 -8.46 -28.28 -63.81
C ASP A 262 -9.78 -28.71 -63.15
N GLY A 263 -10.61 -27.68 -62.95
CA GLY A 263 -12.04 -27.77 -63.19
C GLY A 263 -12.85 -27.03 -62.14
N THR A 264 -13.19 -25.75 -62.36
CA THR A 264 -14.50 -25.30 -62.90
C THR A 264 -15.72 -25.73 -62.08
N GLY A 265 -16.53 -24.74 -61.69
CA GLY A 265 -17.89 -24.93 -61.14
C GLY A 265 -18.17 -23.92 -60.03
N ASP A 266 -18.38 -22.64 -60.35
CA ASP A 266 -19.70 -22.09 -60.66
C ASP A 266 -20.71 -22.23 -59.50
N ARG A 267 -20.83 -21.17 -58.69
CA ARG A 267 -22.07 -20.64 -58.08
C ARG A 267 -21.82 -19.35 -57.30
#